data_AF-A0A3N0BKH8-F1
#
_entry.id   AF-A0A3N0BKH8-F1
#
_cell.length_a   1.000
_cell.length_b   1.000
_cell.length_c   1.000
_cell.angle_alpha   90.00
_cell.angle_beta   90.00
_cell.angle_gamma   90.00
#
_symmetry.space_group_name_H-M   'P 1'
#
loop_
_entity.id
_entity.type
_entity.pdbx_description
1 polymer ?
#
loop_
_entity_poly.entity_id
_entity_poly.type
_entity_poly.pdbx_seq_one_letter_code
_entity_poly.pdbx_strand_id
1 'polypeptide(L)'
;MTELSRRQFLTGAALATAGSALTLSGCAPSGKAEKERSADASTATVGGGMGKHGAIQIEVVTKDGVIERIDVLDSRESAGLGDVCMEKLGKLIVDNQTLNVDVVTGASLSSMAYLTAVAEALDKAGEKSSEWKKRDKAVQQPESDIPTAFDVAVVGAGGAGFTAAISAANKGKKVLLMEKLGVFGGSTALSGGEMAVPGNWIQQNSGLSDSPEQLANDMLEGGDHRGDPALVNVIANGVYDAAQWLTYEGGISWEHNLLFFGGHSVKRSIIPSGHIGNAMTTKLTSRAQSIDDITLIDNTKATALVQDADGGIIGIKATNTVTGDEYAFECKAVVLACGGFGANVEMREKANPEFGKQFNSTDSVGAQGDGLTMASAIGAELVDMELIQTYPICDVNTGALLYLDDMRLDERTVMFNKEGKRFVEELGRRDVLSKAILKQTDERAYEIWDQAAADETKVVDIHADEFENLVSRNLCTKADTLEEACEPFGIDASALAKTIEQWNGYVDAGSDPDFAYRGAMHKIDTPPYYIMAYKPAVHYTMGGLHINPNAEVLSADNKPIPGLFAAGEVAGHKMGTNRLGSTSMADIYTFGRIAGNNAADYAG
;
A
#
# COMPACT_ATOMS: atom_id res chain seq x y z
N MET A 1 -28.29 -36.41 -18.37
CA MET A 1 -28.68 -35.92 -17.03
C MET A 1 -28.41 -34.43 -17.03
N THR A 2 -29.47 -33.70 -17.38
CA THR A 2 -29.53 -32.27 -17.66
C THR A 2 -29.90 -31.49 -16.40
N GLU A 3 -29.27 -30.31 -16.29
CA GLU A 3 -29.59 -29.07 -15.57
C GLU A 3 -30.86 -28.96 -14.72
N LEU A 4 -30.81 -28.22 -13.59
CA LEU A 4 -31.43 -26.88 -13.47
C LEU A 4 -31.47 -26.33 -12.02
N SER A 5 -31.45 -24.99 -11.98
CA SER A 5 -31.33 -24.07 -10.86
C SER A 5 -32.54 -23.94 -9.93
N ARG A 6 -32.29 -23.50 -8.68
CA ARG A 6 -33.30 -23.20 -7.63
C ARG A 6 -33.83 -21.75 -7.69
N ARG A 7 -34.62 -21.41 -8.71
CA ARG A 7 -35.52 -20.25 -8.65
C ARG A 7 -36.97 -20.70 -8.92
N GLN A 8 -37.85 -20.29 -7.99
CA GLN A 8 -39.32 -20.13 -8.13
C GLN A 8 -40.22 -21.38 -8.04
N PHE A 9 -40.96 -21.47 -6.92
CA PHE A 9 -42.28 -22.11 -6.76
C PHE A 9 -42.82 -21.49 -5.43
N LEU A 10 -43.95 -20.79 -5.32
CA LEU A 10 -45.30 -21.11 -5.78
C LEU A 10 -46.17 -19.84 -5.83
N THR A 11 -46.88 -19.65 -6.93
CA THR A 11 -48.15 -18.89 -7.00
C THR A 11 -49.28 -19.88 -7.22
N GLY A 12 -50.32 -19.83 -6.39
CA GLY A 12 -51.60 -20.48 -6.61
C GLY A 12 -52.70 -19.42 -6.72
N ALA A 13 -53.31 -19.34 -7.90
CA ALA A 13 -54.34 -18.38 -8.29
C ALA A 13 -55.77 -18.88 -8.02
N ALA A 14 -56.70 -17.94 -7.82
CA ALA A 14 -58.04 -17.90 -8.44
C ALA A 14 -58.77 -16.64 -7.94
N LEU A 15 -58.87 -15.57 -8.74
CA LEU A 15 -59.98 -15.27 -9.67
C LEU A 15 -61.36 -15.16 -9.01
N ALA A 16 -61.94 -13.95 -8.97
CA ALA A 16 -62.98 -13.54 -9.93
C ALA A 16 -63.57 -12.17 -9.58
N THR A 17 -63.53 -11.25 -10.57
CA THR A 17 -64.60 -10.31 -11.03
C THR A 17 -65.34 -9.44 -10.01
N ALA A 18 -65.73 -8.19 -10.25
CA ALA A 18 -65.63 -7.21 -11.33
C ALA A 18 -66.36 -5.93 -10.81
N GLY A 19 -66.09 -4.77 -11.42
CA GLY A 19 -67.05 -3.65 -11.42
C GLY A 19 -66.55 -2.29 -10.92
N SER A 20 -66.07 -1.47 -11.86
CA SER A 20 -66.54 -0.09 -12.17
C SER A 20 -67.41 0.66 -11.14
N ALA A 21 -67.40 1.98 -10.95
CA ALA A 21 -66.64 3.13 -11.46
C ALA A 21 -67.23 4.38 -10.76
N LEU A 22 -66.43 5.46 -10.70
CA LEU A 22 -66.84 6.88 -10.78
C LEU A 22 -67.67 7.55 -9.65
N THR A 23 -66.97 8.46 -8.95
CA THR A 23 -67.23 9.92 -8.82
C THR A 23 -68.17 10.53 -7.76
N LEU A 24 -67.66 11.66 -7.24
CA LEU A 24 -68.28 12.91 -6.78
C LEU A 24 -68.57 13.11 -5.26
N SER A 25 -67.66 13.87 -4.65
CA SER A 25 -67.87 15.19 -4.02
C SER A 25 -69.02 15.39 -3.01
N GLY A 26 -68.65 15.82 -1.79
CA GLY A 26 -69.56 16.48 -0.86
C GLY A 26 -68.83 17.00 0.40
N CYS A 27 -68.74 18.32 0.55
CA CYS A 27 -67.96 19.07 1.52
C CYS A 27 -68.43 18.98 3.00
N ALA A 28 -67.43 18.92 3.90
CA ALA A 28 -67.23 19.58 5.21
C ALA A 28 -68.40 19.83 6.21
N PRO A 29 -68.10 19.71 7.53
CA PRO A 29 -67.77 20.94 8.27
C PRO A 29 -66.51 20.86 9.15
N SER A 30 -65.74 21.95 9.06
CA SER A 30 -64.88 22.58 10.05
C SER A 30 -64.53 21.83 11.34
N GLY A 31 -63.25 21.47 11.46
CA GLY A 31 -62.55 21.28 12.72
C GLY A 31 -61.07 21.61 12.51
N LYS A 32 -60.67 22.83 12.90
CA LYS A 32 -59.25 23.18 13.01
C LYS A 32 -58.61 22.28 14.07
N ALA A 33 -57.73 21.40 13.61
CA ALA A 33 -56.61 20.91 14.39
C ALA A 33 -55.38 21.07 13.50
N GLU A 34 -54.76 22.26 13.58
CA GLU A 34 -53.33 22.36 13.32
C GLU A 34 -52.67 21.42 14.32
N LYS A 35 -52.32 20.21 13.88
CA LYS A 35 -51.16 19.55 14.43
C LYS A 35 -49.99 20.40 13.98
N GLU A 36 -49.54 21.29 14.84
CA GLU A 36 -48.13 21.63 14.88
C GLU A 36 -47.37 20.30 14.80
N ARG A 37 -46.73 20.03 13.66
CA ARG A 37 -45.59 19.12 13.66
C ARG A 37 -44.58 19.82 14.55
N SER A 38 -44.32 19.27 15.73
CA SER A 38 -43.09 19.61 16.44
C SER A 38 -41.96 19.37 15.44
N ALA A 39 -41.15 20.38 15.18
CA ALA A 39 -39.88 20.16 14.53
C ALA A 39 -39.08 19.30 15.51
N ASP A 40 -38.97 18.00 15.26
CA ASP A 40 -38.10 17.16 16.08
C ASP A 40 -36.69 17.72 15.97
N ALA A 41 -36.06 17.91 17.13
CA ALA A 41 -34.67 18.32 17.20
C ALA A 41 -33.81 17.24 16.55
N SER A 42 -32.79 17.66 15.80
CA SER A 42 -31.79 16.74 15.27
C SER A 42 -31.18 15.92 16.42
N THR A 43 -31.09 14.61 16.23
CA THR A 43 -30.43 13.70 17.18
C THR A 43 -29.00 13.48 16.69
N ALA A 44 -28.01 13.78 17.53
CA ALA A 44 -26.61 13.50 17.27
C ALA A 44 -26.14 12.34 18.17
N THR A 45 -25.61 11.29 17.57
CA THR A 45 -25.11 10.11 18.30
C THR A 45 -23.75 9.67 17.77
N VAL A 46 -22.95 9.08 18.66
CA VAL A 46 -21.59 8.65 18.35
C VAL A 46 -21.48 7.13 18.40
N GLY A 47 -20.89 6.55 17.36
CA GLY A 47 -20.56 5.13 17.26
C GLY A 47 -19.05 4.92 17.06
N GLY A 48 -18.58 3.72 17.42
CA GLY A 48 -17.18 3.34 17.35
C GLY A 48 -16.93 2.20 16.36
N GLY A 49 -15.74 2.21 15.76
CA GLY A 49 -15.26 1.13 14.89
C GLY A 49 -13.79 0.86 15.14
N MET A 50 -13.31 -0.35 14.86
CA MET A 50 -11.88 -0.69 14.94
C MET A 50 -11.28 -0.70 13.53
N GLY A 51 -10.50 0.33 13.22
CA GLY A 51 -9.78 0.51 11.97
C GLY A 51 -8.45 -0.23 11.94
N LYS A 52 -7.64 0.07 10.92
CA LYS A 52 -6.28 -0.48 10.77
C LYS A 52 -5.33 0.04 11.85
N HIS A 53 -5.46 1.32 12.20
CA HIS A 53 -4.56 2.04 13.10
C HIS A 53 -5.23 2.41 14.43
N GLY A 54 -6.25 1.64 14.83
CA GLY A 54 -6.95 1.78 16.10
C GLY A 54 -8.42 2.18 15.96
N ALA A 55 -9.01 2.64 17.06
CA ALA A 55 -10.41 2.98 17.10
C ALA A 55 -10.72 4.25 16.29
N ILE A 56 -11.89 4.29 15.66
CA ILE A 56 -12.46 5.48 15.03
C ILE A 56 -13.78 5.84 15.73
N GLN A 57 -14.09 7.13 15.80
CA GLN A 57 -15.33 7.66 16.35
C GLN A 57 -16.06 8.51 15.32
N ILE A 58 -17.32 8.16 15.07
CA ILE A 58 -18.15 8.79 14.05
C ILE A 58 -19.43 9.33 14.71
N GLU A 59 -19.71 10.61 14.50
CA GLU A 59 -21.00 11.22 14.82
C GLU A 59 -21.94 11.10 13.63
N VAL A 60 -23.16 10.65 13.88
CA VAL A 60 -24.25 10.67 12.90
C VAL A 60 -25.34 11.61 13.42
N VAL A 61 -25.73 12.56 12.58
CA VAL A 61 -26.84 13.46 12.89
C VAL A 61 -28.06 13.07 12.07
N THR A 62 -29.13 12.71 12.76
CA THR A 62 -30.40 12.33 12.16
C THR A 62 -31.51 13.31 12.49
N LYS A 63 -32.46 13.46 11.60
CA LYS A 63 -33.69 14.24 11.81
C LYS A 63 -34.82 13.62 11.01
N ASP A 64 -36.00 13.46 11.58
CA ASP A 64 -37.19 12.94 10.89
C ASP A 64 -36.94 11.61 10.12
N GLY A 65 -36.06 10.74 10.64
CA GLY A 65 -35.71 9.44 10.04
C GLY A 65 -34.72 9.50 8.87
N VAL A 66 -34.08 10.66 8.63
CA VAL A 66 -33.00 10.84 7.64
C VAL A 66 -31.68 11.20 8.31
N ILE A 67 -30.57 10.78 7.72
CA ILE A 67 -29.21 11.24 8.06
C ILE A 67 -29.00 12.58 7.38
N GLU A 68 -28.78 13.64 8.15
CA GLU A 68 -28.44 14.96 7.63
C GLU A 68 -26.94 15.07 7.31
N ARG A 69 -26.10 14.52 8.18
CA ARG A 69 -24.64 14.46 7.99
C ARG A 69 -24.00 13.37 8.84
N ILE A 70 -22.75 13.05 8.50
CA ILE A 70 -21.88 12.15 9.25
C ILE A 70 -20.55 12.86 9.42
N ASP A 71 -20.09 13.00 10.66
CA ASP A 71 -18.84 13.69 10.99
C ASP A 71 -17.84 12.71 11.61
N VAL A 72 -16.60 12.72 11.13
CA VAL A 72 -15.50 11.98 11.74
C VAL A 72 -14.99 12.79 12.94
N LEU A 73 -15.19 12.27 14.16
CA LEU A 73 -14.76 12.96 15.39
C LEU A 73 -13.31 12.64 15.76
N ASP A 74 -12.94 11.37 15.61
CA ASP A 74 -11.60 10.86 15.90
C ASP A 74 -11.26 9.71 14.96
N SER A 75 -10.08 9.75 14.37
CA SER A 75 -9.58 8.68 13.50
C SER A 75 -8.07 8.77 13.40
N ARG A 76 -7.42 7.61 13.49
CA ARG A 76 -5.98 7.44 13.28
C ARG A 76 -5.66 6.71 11.98
N GLU A 77 -6.65 6.53 11.11
CA GLU A 77 -6.45 5.83 9.84
C GLU A 77 -5.45 6.56 8.92
N SER A 78 -4.84 5.83 7.99
CA SER A 78 -3.81 6.39 7.12
C SER A 78 -4.37 7.52 6.25
N ALA A 79 -3.78 8.72 6.31
CA ALA A 79 -4.14 9.86 5.45
C ALA A 79 -4.09 9.50 3.97
N GLY A 80 -4.92 10.06 3.10
CA GLY A 80 -5.03 9.67 1.68
C GLY A 80 -5.62 8.27 1.41
N LEU A 81 -5.93 7.47 2.44
CA LEU A 81 -6.52 6.13 2.32
C LEU A 81 -7.80 6.00 3.14
N GLY A 82 -7.68 6.13 4.46
CA GLY A 82 -8.77 5.99 5.40
C GLY A 82 -9.73 7.18 5.36
N ASP A 83 -9.19 8.39 5.37
CA ASP A 83 -9.94 9.65 5.18
C ASP A 83 -10.71 9.67 3.87
N VAL A 84 -10.06 9.38 2.74
CA VAL A 84 -10.69 9.32 1.40
C VAL A 84 -11.81 8.28 1.37
N CYS A 85 -11.57 7.11 1.98
CA CYS A 85 -12.60 6.08 2.10
C CYS A 85 -13.80 6.55 2.93
N MET A 86 -13.56 7.16 4.10
CA MET A 86 -14.62 7.67 4.98
C MET A 86 -15.43 8.77 4.30
N GLU A 87 -14.77 9.70 3.57
CA GLU A 87 -15.44 10.74 2.80
C GLU A 87 -16.37 10.15 1.72
N LYS A 88 -15.85 9.21 0.91
CA LYS A 88 -16.63 8.53 -0.14
C LYS A 88 -17.84 7.81 0.41
N LEU A 89 -17.64 7.00 1.46
CA LEU A 89 -18.73 6.24 2.08
C LEU A 89 -19.73 7.18 2.77
N GLY A 90 -19.26 8.20 3.47
CA GLY A 90 -20.10 9.20 4.12
C GLY A 90 -21.03 9.88 3.13
N LYS A 91 -20.47 10.40 2.02
CA LYS A 91 -21.26 10.99 0.94
C LYS A 91 -22.28 10.00 0.36
N LEU A 92 -21.85 8.78 0.05
CA LEU A 92 -22.73 7.78 -0.55
C LEU A 92 -23.90 7.40 0.37
N ILE A 93 -23.63 7.23 1.67
CA ILE A 93 -24.63 6.93 2.71
C ILE A 93 -25.62 8.09 2.88
N VAL A 94 -25.13 9.33 2.95
CA VAL A 94 -25.98 10.53 3.11
C VAL A 94 -26.83 10.76 1.88
N ASP A 95 -26.25 10.73 0.67
CA ASP A 95 -26.99 11.03 -0.56
C ASP A 95 -28.09 10.00 -0.86
N ASN A 96 -27.88 8.73 -0.46
CA ASN A 96 -28.79 7.63 -0.77
C ASN A 96 -29.56 7.11 0.45
N GLN A 97 -29.30 7.65 1.64
CA GLN A 97 -29.92 7.26 2.90
C GLN A 97 -29.89 5.74 3.10
N THR A 98 -28.73 5.11 2.98
CA THR A 98 -28.59 3.64 3.02
C THR A 98 -27.26 3.20 3.63
N LEU A 99 -27.26 2.07 4.34
CA LEU A 99 -26.03 1.38 4.74
C LEU A 99 -25.69 0.21 3.81
N ASN A 100 -26.51 -0.03 2.79
CA ASN A 100 -26.24 -1.03 1.76
C ASN A 100 -25.27 -0.43 0.71
N VAL A 101 -24.00 -0.34 1.10
CA VAL A 101 -22.90 0.16 0.29
C VAL A 101 -21.75 -0.85 0.30
N ASP A 102 -20.97 -0.89 -0.77
CA ASP A 102 -19.75 -1.69 -0.80
C ASP A 102 -18.62 -0.99 -0.06
N VAL A 103 -17.66 -1.78 0.42
CA VAL A 103 -16.38 -1.25 0.94
C VAL A 103 -15.56 -0.66 -0.21
N VAL A 104 -14.72 0.33 0.11
CA VAL A 104 -13.79 0.91 -0.87
C VAL A 104 -12.61 -0.03 -1.06
N THR A 105 -12.42 -0.52 -2.29
CA THR A 105 -11.33 -1.44 -2.61
C THR A 105 -9.97 -0.77 -2.33
N GLY A 106 -9.06 -1.48 -1.65
CA GLY A 106 -7.80 -0.92 -1.16
C GLY A 106 -7.86 -0.31 0.25
N ALA A 107 -9.04 -0.03 0.78
CA ALA A 107 -9.26 0.53 2.12
C ALA A 107 -10.32 -0.27 2.92
N SER A 108 -10.37 -1.59 2.74
CA SER A 108 -11.44 -2.44 3.27
C SER A 108 -11.55 -2.43 4.79
N LEU A 109 -10.44 -2.42 5.53
CA LEU A 109 -10.45 -2.38 7.00
C LEU A 109 -11.05 -1.06 7.50
N SER A 110 -10.57 0.07 6.97
CA SER A 110 -11.09 1.41 7.25
C SER A 110 -12.57 1.53 6.88
N SER A 111 -12.98 0.97 5.74
CA SER A 111 -14.38 0.92 5.30
C SER A 111 -15.26 0.18 6.30
N MET A 112 -14.86 -1.02 6.73
CA MET A 112 -15.63 -1.84 7.66
C MET A 112 -15.72 -1.19 9.04
N ALA A 113 -14.64 -0.56 9.50
CA ALA A 113 -14.62 0.20 10.74
C ALA A 113 -15.61 1.37 10.68
N TYR A 114 -15.58 2.14 9.58
CA TYR A 114 -16.47 3.26 9.36
C TYR A 114 -17.94 2.84 9.30
N LEU A 115 -18.27 1.82 8.53
CA LEU A 115 -19.63 1.29 8.43
C LEU A 115 -20.13 0.72 9.77
N THR A 116 -19.24 0.13 10.57
CA THR A 116 -19.55 -0.32 11.93
C THR A 116 -19.89 0.85 12.84
N ALA A 117 -19.05 1.89 12.83
CA ALA A 117 -19.25 3.08 13.63
C ALA A 117 -20.56 3.81 13.27
N VAL A 118 -20.84 4.01 11.97
CA VAL A 118 -22.09 4.61 11.50
C VAL A 118 -23.31 3.77 11.89
N ALA A 119 -23.22 2.45 11.77
CA ALA A 119 -24.31 1.55 12.16
C ALA A 119 -24.61 1.64 13.67
N GLU A 120 -23.57 1.65 14.51
CA GLU A 120 -23.73 1.79 15.96
C GLU A 120 -24.31 3.18 16.33
N ALA A 121 -23.87 4.24 15.67
CA ALA A 121 -24.41 5.59 15.88
C ALA A 121 -25.91 5.65 15.52
N LEU A 122 -26.32 5.08 14.39
CA LEU A 122 -27.73 4.99 14.00
C LEU A 122 -28.57 4.19 15.01
N ASP A 123 -28.09 3.04 15.44
CA ASP A 123 -28.79 2.22 16.45
C ASP A 123 -28.98 3.01 17.77
N LYS A 124 -27.98 3.81 18.17
CA LYS A 124 -28.08 4.73 19.33
C LYS A 124 -29.05 5.88 19.10
N ALA A 125 -29.25 6.33 17.85
CA ALA A 125 -30.21 7.38 17.49
C ALA A 125 -31.67 6.88 17.48
N GLY A 126 -31.91 5.59 17.76
CA GLY A 126 -33.24 4.97 17.71
C GLY A 126 -33.63 4.46 16.32
N GLU A 127 -32.74 4.59 15.32
CA GLU A 127 -32.85 3.92 14.04
C GLU A 127 -32.49 2.43 14.16
N LYS A 128 -32.69 1.65 13.09
CA LYS A 128 -32.27 0.24 13.04
C LYS A 128 -31.31 0.02 11.89
N SER A 129 -30.01 -0.03 12.17
CA SER A 129 -28.96 -0.24 11.17
C SER A 129 -29.20 -1.50 10.31
N SER A 130 -29.81 -2.54 10.89
CA SER A 130 -30.21 -3.77 10.19
C SER A 130 -31.28 -3.55 9.11
N GLU A 131 -32.16 -2.55 9.25
CA GLU A 131 -33.12 -2.16 8.21
C GLU A 131 -32.47 -1.25 7.16
N TRP A 132 -31.56 -0.36 7.59
CA TRP A 132 -30.78 0.48 6.67
C TRP A 132 -29.89 -0.34 5.74
N LYS A 133 -29.36 -1.48 6.20
CA LYS A 133 -28.59 -2.45 5.39
C LYS A 133 -29.44 -3.21 4.36
N LYS A 134 -30.77 -3.19 4.48
CA LYS A 134 -31.71 -3.84 3.53
C LYS A 134 -32.27 -2.86 2.48
N ARG A 135 -31.98 -1.56 2.59
CA ARG A 135 -32.39 -0.55 1.61
C ARG A 135 -31.70 -0.80 0.27
N ASP A 136 -32.14 -0.06 -0.75
CA ASP A 136 -31.54 -0.13 -2.08
C ASP A 136 -30.02 0.11 -1.98
N LYS A 137 -29.29 -0.68 -2.77
CA LYS A 137 -27.84 -0.62 -2.78
C LYS A 137 -27.41 0.67 -3.45
N ALA A 138 -26.60 1.47 -2.76
CA ALA A 138 -25.96 2.63 -3.35
C ALA A 138 -24.59 2.24 -3.90
N VAL A 139 -24.30 2.72 -5.10
CA VAL A 139 -23.09 2.39 -5.86
C VAL A 139 -22.43 3.71 -6.26
N GLN A 140 -21.14 3.85 -5.95
CA GLN A 140 -20.37 5.01 -6.37
C GLN A 140 -20.39 5.09 -7.90
N GLN A 141 -20.93 6.19 -8.44
CA GLN A 141 -20.94 6.42 -9.87
C GLN A 141 -19.57 6.96 -10.32
N PRO A 142 -19.08 6.56 -11.51
CA PRO A 142 -17.87 7.15 -12.08
C PRO A 142 -18.09 8.65 -12.36
N GLU A 143 -16.99 9.37 -12.58
CA GLU A 143 -17.07 10.73 -13.09
C GLU A 143 -17.80 10.75 -14.44
N SER A 144 -18.69 11.72 -14.62
CA SER A 144 -19.35 11.97 -15.89
C SER A 144 -18.38 12.63 -16.87
N ASP A 145 -18.55 12.35 -18.16
CA ASP A 145 -17.85 13.03 -19.26
C ASP A 145 -16.32 12.84 -19.30
N ILE A 146 -15.81 11.69 -18.85
CA ILE A 146 -14.40 11.31 -19.02
C ILE A 146 -14.05 11.35 -20.53
N PRO A 147 -13.03 12.12 -20.96
CA PRO A 147 -12.61 12.15 -22.36
C PRO A 147 -12.23 10.76 -22.87
N THR A 148 -12.46 10.48 -24.16
CA THR A 148 -12.12 9.19 -24.76
C THR A 148 -10.77 9.18 -25.48
N ALA A 149 -10.10 10.34 -25.60
CA ALA A 149 -8.86 10.48 -26.35
C ALA A 149 -7.81 11.27 -25.55
N PHE A 150 -6.61 10.69 -25.46
CA PHE A 150 -5.46 11.22 -24.73
C PHE A 150 -4.20 11.12 -25.58
N ASP A 151 -3.15 11.86 -25.22
CA ASP A 151 -1.84 11.64 -25.82
C ASP A 151 -1.14 10.45 -25.15
N VAL A 152 -1.21 10.40 -23.81
CA VAL A 152 -0.57 9.35 -22.99
C VAL A 152 -1.57 8.78 -21.99
N ALA A 153 -1.63 7.46 -21.87
CA ALA A 153 -2.32 6.78 -20.77
C ALA A 153 -1.30 6.16 -19.80
N VAL A 154 -1.51 6.32 -18.50
CA VAL A 154 -0.67 5.80 -17.43
C VAL A 154 -1.51 4.87 -16.56
N VAL A 155 -1.04 3.63 -16.38
CA VAL A 155 -1.77 2.57 -15.67
C VAL A 155 -1.15 2.33 -14.30
N GLY A 156 -1.90 2.65 -13.24
CA GLY A 156 -1.51 2.52 -11.84
C GLY A 156 -1.11 3.85 -11.23
N ALA A 157 -1.78 4.27 -10.16
CA ALA A 157 -1.52 5.55 -9.48
C ALA A 157 -0.59 5.37 -8.26
N GLY A 158 0.49 4.61 -8.42
CA GLY A 158 1.59 4.55 -7.46
C GLY A 158 2.63 5.66 -7.70
N GLY A 159 3.75 5.62 -6.98
CA GLY A 159 4.81 6.63 -7.14
C GLY A 159 5.34 6.76 -8.58
N ALA A 160 5.55 5.65 -9.29
CA ALA A 160 5.96 5.66 -10.69
C ALA A 160 4.89 6.29 -11.60
N GLY A 161 3.62 5.97 -11.38
CA GLY A 161 2.52 6.43 -12.22
C GLY A 161 2.24 7.92 -12.08
N PHE A 162 2.16 8.43 -10.85
CA PHE A 162 2.06 9.88 -10.62
C PHE A 162 3.21 10.63 -11.26
N THR A 163 4.43 10.11 -11.11
CA THR A 163 5.62 10.73 -11.66
C THR A 163 5.61 10.75 -13.19
N ALA A 164 5.21 9.64 -13.83
CA ALA A 164 5.07 9.57 -15.27
C ALA A 164 3.98 10.52 -15.79
N ALA A 165 2.82 10.54 -15.14
CA ALA A 165 1.70 11.40 -15.53
C ALA A 165 2.04 12.88 -15.43
N ILE A 166 2.61 13.32 -14.30
CA ILE A 166 3.03 14.71 -14.09
C ILE A 166 4.15 15.09 -15.09
N SER A 167 5.11 14.19 -15.33
CA SER A 167 6.20 14.46 -16.29
C SER A 167 5.67 14.63 -17.72
N ALA A 168 4.72 13.78 -18.15
CA ALA A 168 4.10 13.88 -19.46
C ALA A 168 3.23 15.14 -19.59
N ALA A 169 2.42 15.47 -18.58
CA ALA A 169 1.59 16.66 -18.57
C ALA A 169 2.42 17.95 -18.55
N ASN A 170 3.56 17.98 -17.84
CA ASN A 170 4.51 19.10 -17.87
C ASN A 170 5.16 19.32 -19.26
N LYS A 171 5.07 18.34 -20.17
CA LYS A 171 5.39 18.48 -21.60
C LYS A 171 4.19 18.87 -22.48
N GLY A 172 3.09 19.29 -21.88
CA GLY A 172 1.87 19.76 -22.56
C GLY A 172 1.04 18.64 -23.19
N LYS A 173 1.08 17.43 -22.63
CA LYS A 173 0.30 16.28 -23.10
C LYS A 173 -0.97 16.10 -22.29
N LYS A 174 -2.05 15.69 -22.96
CA LYS A 174 -3.25 15.22 -22.27
C LYS A 174 -3.02 13.81 -21.75
N VAL A 175 -3.15 13.64 -20.44
CA VAL A 175 -2.81 12.40 -19.76
C VAL A 175 -4.03 11.80 -19.07
N LEU A 176 -4.24 10.50 -19.29
CA LEU A 176 -5.12 9.68 -18.46
C LEU A 176 -4.27 8.94 -17.42
N LEU A 177 -4.51 9.16 -16.13
CA LEU A 177 -3.91 8.36 -15.05
C LEU A 177 -5.02 7.55 -14.38
N MET A 178 -4.96 6.22 -14.49
CA MET A 178 -6.00 5.32 -13.97
C MET A 178 -5.51 4.42 -12.84
N GLU A 179 -6.36 4.20 -11.85
CA GLU A 179 -6.16 3.27 -10.73
C GLU A 179 -7.35 2.32 -10.63
N LYS A 180 -7.08 1.02 -10.42
CA LYS A 180 -8.15 0.01 -10.34
C LYS A 180 -8.81 -0.06 -8.97
N LEU A 181 -8.07 0.32 -7.93
CA LEU A 181 -8.58 0.41 -6.56
C LEU A 181 -9.40 1.70 -6.38
N GLY A 182 -10.18 1.77 -5.31
CA GLY A 182 -10.97 2.97 -4.97
C GLY A 182 -10.17 4.05 -4.25
N VAL A 183 -8.84 3.91 -4.19
CA VAL A 183 -7.87 4.76 -3.50
C VAL A 183 -6.54 4.71 -4.25
N PHE A 184 -5.78 5.80 -4.21
CA PHE A 184 -4.52 5.93 -4.93
C PHE A 184 -3.31 5.49 -4.08
N GLY A 185 -2.16 5.34 -4.72
CA GLY A 185 -0.86 5.17 -4.07
C GLY A 185 -0.27 3.75 -4.10
N GLY A 186 -1.09 2.72 -4.24
CA GLY A 186 -0.62 1.33 -4.36
C GLY A 186 0.34 0.92 -3.23
N SER A 187 1.35 0.10 -3.54
CA SER A 187 2.38 -0.28 -2.55
C SER A 187 3.27 0.90 -2.12
N THR A 188 3.36 1.99 -2.91
CA THR A 188 4.10 3.20 -2.52
C THR A 188 3.49 3.81 -1.25
N ALA A 189 2.16 3.88 -1.16
CA ALA A 189 1.47 4.40 0.02
C ALA A 189 1.65 3.50 1.27
N LEU A 190 1.99 2.22 1.09
CA LEU A 190 2.21 1.29 2.21
C LEU A 190 3.65 1.29 2.73
N SER A 191 4.59 1.86 2.00
CA SER A 191 6.01 1.91 2.36
C SER A 191 6.33 3.03 3.36
N GLY A 192 7.49 2.97 4.02
CA GLY A 192 8.04 4.11 4.78
C GLY A 192 8.50 5.28 3.90
N GLY A 193 8.71 5.01 2.61
CA GLY A 193 9.01 6.02 1.59
C GLY A 193 10.48 6.43 1.49
N GLU A 194 11.37 5.75 2.22
CA GLU A 194 12.81 6.01 2.23
C GLU A 194 13.41 5.81 0.84
N MET A 195 14.33 6.70 0.47
CA MET A 195 14.90 6.75 -0.87
C MET A 195 16.43 6.77 -0.82
N ALA A 196 17.09 5.80 -1.46
CA ALA A 196 18.54 5.77 -1.58
C ALA A 196 19.01 6.91 -2.49
N VAL A 197 19.64 7.94 -1.94
CA VAL A 197 20.12 9.09 -2.71
C VAL A 197 21.59 9.35 -2.39
N PRO A 198 22.54 8.98 -3.25
CA PRO A 198 23.96 9.21 -3.02
C PRO A 198 24.30 10.67 -3.26
N GLY A 199 25.27 11.18 -2.48
CA GLY A 199 25.69 12.58 -2.53
C GLY A 199 24.62 13.57 -2.04
N ASN A 200 23.63 13.11 -1.27
CA ASN A 200 22.55 13.97 -0.79
C ASN A 200 23.04 15.06 0.18
N TRP A 201 22.21 16.08 0.40
CA TRP A 201 22.59 17.24 1.23
C TRP A 201 22.92 16.87 2.69
N ILE A 202 22.33 15.81 3.24
CA ILE A 202 22.61 15.33 4.60
C ILE A 202 24.00 14.68 4.66
N GLN A 203 24.35 13.88 3.65
CA GLN A 203 25.70 13.32 3.51
C GLN A 203 26.75 14.43 3.37
N GLN A 204 26.50 15.41 2.50
CA GLN A 204 27.40 16.56 2.32
C GLN A 204 27.61 17.35 3.62
N ASN A 205 26.53 17.63 4.36
CA ASN A 205 26.59 18.38 5.62
C ASN A 205 27.28 17.61 6.75
N SER A 206 27.20 16.26 6.73
CA SER A 206 27.85 15.39 7.72
C SER A 206 29.28 14.97 7.35
N GLY A 207 29.76 15.36 6.16
CA GLY A 207 31.08 14.96 5.65
C GLY A 207 31.15 13.51 5.18
N LEU A 208 30.01 12.86 4.95
CA LEU A 208 29.94 11.51 4.43
C LEU A 208 30.04 11.53 2.89
N SER A 209 31.03 10.82 2.34
CA SER A 209 31.24 10.72 0.89
C SER A 209 30.46 9.53 0.31
N ASP A 210 29.81 9.76 -0.82
CA ASP A 210 29.06 8.74 -1.58
C ASP A 210 28.98 9.18 -3.05
N SER A 211 28.59 8.27 -3.95
CA SER A 211 28.47 8.55 -5.38
C SER A 211 27.44 7.65 -6.08
N PRO A 212 26.91 8.07 -7.25
CA PRO A 212 26.12 7.19 -8.11
C PRO A 212 26.82 5.87 -8.42
N GLU A 213 28.14 5.89 -8.69
CA GLU A 213 28.92 4.67 -8.95
C GLU A 213 28.92 3.72 -7.75
N GLN A 214 29.07 4.27 -6.54
CA GLN A 214 29.02 3.47 -5.32
C GLN A 214 27.63 2.87 -5.06
N LEU A 215 26.55 3.64 -5.29
CA LEU A 215 25.19 3.09 -5.24
C LEU A 215 24.99 1.97 -6.28
N ALA A 216 25.44 2.18 -7.52
CA ALA A 216 25.33 1.17 -8.57
C ALA A 216 26.08 -0.12 -8.22
N ASN A 217 27.29 0.00 -7.67
CA ASN A 217 28.07 -1.14 -7.20
C ASN A 217 27.34 -1.89 -6.08
N ASP A 218 26.84 -1.20 -5.06
CA ASP A 218 26.06 -1.81 -3.98
C ASP A 218 24.82 -2.53 -4.53
N MET A 219 24.11 -1.93 -5.48
CA MET A 219 22.92 -2.54 -6.11
C MET A 219 23.28 -3.81 -6.89
N LEU A 220 24.36 -3.78 -7.66
CA LEU A 220 24.83 -4.94 -8.43
C LEU A 220 25.31 -6.06 -7.52
N GLU A 221 26.13 -5.76 -6.50
CA GLU A 221 26.58 -6.74 -5.51
C GLU A 221 25.39 -7.30 -4.72
N GLY A 222 24.49 -6.43 -4.26
CA GLY A 222 23.30 -6.78 -3.50
C GLY A 222 22.35 -7.70 -4.28
N GLY A 223 22.25 -7.50 -5.60
CA GLY A 223 21.47 -8.31 -6.53
C GLY A 223 22.22 -9.49 -7.16
N ASP A 224 23.35 -9.90 -6.57
CA ASP A 224 24.21 -11.01 -7.03
C ASP A 224 24.64 -10.89 -8.51
N HIS A 225 24.85 -9.65 -8.98
CA HIS A 225 25.18 -9.27 -10.36
C HIS A 225 24.18 -9.77 -11.42
N ARG A 226 22.94 -10.08 -11.01
CA ARG A 226 21.88 -10.54 -11.91
C ARG A 226 21.14 -9.40 -12.60
N GLY A 227 21.08 -8.21 -11.96
CA GLY A 227 20.46 -7.02 -12.57
C GLY A 227 21.32 -6.45 -13.70
N ASP A 228 20.67 -5.84 -14.69
CA ASP A 228 21.30 -5.16 -15.82
C ASP A 228 22.06 -3.91 -15.35
N PRO A 229 23.39 -3.86 -15.50
CA PRO A 229 24.18 -2.69 -15.17
C PRO A 229 23.72 -1.41 -15.88
N ALA A 230 23.17 -1.48 -17.10
CA ALA A 230 22.69 -0.30 -17.80
C ALA A 230 21.48 0.32 -17.08
N LEU A 231 20.53 -0.50 -16.65
CA LEU A 231 19.35 -0.03 -15.93
C LEU A 231 19.69 0.41 -14.49
N VAL A 232 20.59 -0.31 -13.81
CA VAL A 232 21.10 0.11 -12.49
C VAL A 232 21.77 1.48 -12.57
N ASN A 233 22.58 1.72 -13.60
CA ASN A 233 23.23 3.01 -13.80
C ASN A 233 22.23 4.13 -14.07
N VAL A 234 21.12 3.86 -14.77
CA VAL A 234 20.04 4.85 -14.94
C VAL A 234 19.49 5.27 -13.57
N ILE A 235 19.20 4.31 -12.69
CA ILE A 235 18.69 4.60 -11.33
C ILE A 235 19.72 5.42 -10.57
N ALA A 236 20.95 4.92 -10.46
CA ALA A 236 21.95 5.53 -9.59
C ALA A 236 22.32 6.96 -10.01
N ASN A 237 22.35 7.24 -11.31
CA ASN A 237 22.63 8.59 -11.82
C ASN A 237 21.40 9.52 -11.78
N GLY A 238 20.18 8.99 -11.91
CA GLY A 238 18.93 9.77 -12.00
C GLY A 238 18.28 10.09 -10.65
N VAL A 239 18.32 9.15 -9.71
CA VAL A 239 18.77 9.41 -8.35
C VAL A 239 18.41 10.76 -7.70
N TYR A 240 19.47 11.54 -7.61
CA TYR A 240 19.48 12.87 -6.99
C TYR A 240 18.47 13.83 -7.64
N ASP A 241 18.39 13.84 -8.96
CA ASP A 241 17.44 14.70 -9.69
C ASP A 241 15.99 14.29 -9.41
N ALA A 242 15.70 13.01 -9.22
CA ALA A 242 14.39 12.52 -8.81
C ALA A 242 14.03 12.99 -7.39
N ALA A 243 14.98 12.97 -6.46
CA ALA A 243 14.78 13.50 -5.10
C ALA A 243 14.53 15.02 -5.09
N GLN A 244 15.26 15.78 -5.94
CA GLN A 244 14.99 17.21 -6.12
C GLN A 244 13.61 17.46 -6.71
N TRP A 245 13.23 16.70 -7.73
CA TRP A 245 11.90 16.78 -8.33
C TRP A 245 10.79 16.53 -7.30
N LEU A 246 10.93 15.49 -6.47
CA LEU A 246 9.98 15.25 -5.37
C LEU A 246 9.89 16.43 -4.41
N THR A 247 11.01 17.07 -4.11
CA THR A 247 11.06 18.22 -3.20
C THR A 247 10.32 19.42 -3.80
N TYR A 248 10.63 19.79 -5.04
CA TYR A 248 10.17 21.04 -5.62
C TYR A 248 8.83 20.93 -6.38
N GLU A 249 8.62 19.85 -7.13
CA GLU A 249 7.38 19.59 -7.87
C GLU A 249 6.37 18.85 -6.99
N GLY A 250 6.83 17.82 -6.27
CA GLY A 250 5.99 16.98 -5.41
C GLY A 250 5.70 17.60 -4.03
N GLY A 251 6.40 18.67 -3.64
CA GLY A 251 6.26 19.31 -2.33
C GLY A 251 6.65 18.40 -1.16
N ILE A 252 7.50 17.40 -1.39
CA ILE A 252 7.94 16.45 -0.35
C ILE A 252 8.95 17.13 0.58
N SER A 253 8.72 16.95 1.88
CA SER A 253 9.64 17.38 2.93
C SER A 253 10.41 16.15 3.42
N TRP A 254 11.64 16.37 3.87
CA TRP A 254 12.55 15.31 4.29
C TRP A 254 13.04 15.57 5.72
N GLU A 255 13.26 14.50 6.46
CA GLU A 255 13.93 14.55 7.76
C GLU A 255 15.41 14.95 7.61
N HIS A 256 16.06 15.24 8.73
CA HIS A 256 17.45 15.70 8.78
C HIS A 256 18.48 14.60 9.14
N ASN A 257 18.04 13.35 9.17
CA ASN A 257 18.83 12.14 9.41
C ASN A 257 18.72 11.15 8.23
N LEU A 258 19.54 10.10 8.26
CA LEU A 258 19.62 9.05 7.24
C LEU A 258 19.48 7.67 7.88
N LEU A 259 18.82 6.73 7.18
CA LEU A 259 18.78 5.32 7.55
C LEU A 259 19.82 4.47 6.79
N PHE A 260 20.30 3.42 7.46
CA PHE A 260 21.13 2.37 6.87
C PHE A 260 20.27 1.15 6.59
N PHE A 261 20.19 0.73 5.32
CA PHE A 261 19.58 -0.57 4.98
C PHE A 261 20.66 -1.58 4.61
N GLY A 262 20.42 -2.84 4.99
CA GLY A 262 21.33 -3.95 4.69
C GLY A 262 21.67 -4.05 3.21
N GLY A 263 22.97 -4.22 2.93
CA GLY A 263 23.55 -4.34 1.58
C GLY A 263 24.05 -3.02 0.99
N HIS A 264 23.77 -1.87 1.60
CA HIS A 264 24.47 -0.63 1.28
C HIS A 264 25.86 -0.58 1.95
N SER A 265 26.80 0.11 1.32
CA SER A 265 28.13 0.38 1.88
C SER A 265 28.19 1.66 2.72
N VAL A 266 27.22 2.58 2.57
CA VAL A 266 27.12 3.82 3.36
C VAL A 266 25.66 4.22 3.64
N LYS A 267 25.45 5.01 4.71
CA LYS A 267 24.14 5.64 5.02
C LYS A 267 23.79 6.66 3.92
N ARG A 268 22.69 6.44 3.20
CA ARG A 268 22.26 7.30 2.07
C ARG A 268 20.74 7.45 1.90
N SER A 269 19.96 6.79 2.75
CA SER A 269 18.52 6.73 2.59
C SER A 269 17.91 7.96 3.23
N ILE A 270 17.44 8.91 2.40
CA ILE A 270 16.68 10.06 2.88
C ILE A 270 15.27 9.61 3.26
N ILE A 271 14.71 10.25 4.29
CA ILE A 271 13.46 9.84 4.92
C ILE A 271 12.43 10.95 4.70
N PRO A 272 11.25 10.66 4.12
CA PRO A 272 10.21 11.67 3.98
C PRO A 272 9.65 12.04 5.36
N SER A 273 9.24 13.29 5.53
CA SER A 273 8.67 13.72 6.82
C SER A 273 7.47 12.87 7.23
N GLY A 274 7.52 12.34 8.44
CA GLY A 274 6.51 11.42 8.96
C GLY A 274 6.75 9.93 8.64
N HIS A 275 7.86 9.57 7.98
CA HIS A 275 8.28 8.17 7.76
C HIS A 275 7.22 7.31 7.04
N ILE A 276 6.44 7.91 6.14
CA ILE A 276 5.38 7.23 5.41
C ILE A 276 5.31 7.66 3.94
N GLY A 277 5.38 6.68 3.04
CA GLY A 277 5.19 6.87 1.60
C GLY A 277 3.79 7.37 1.25
N ASN A 278 2.82 7.14 2.13
CA ASN A 278 1.46 7.68 1.98
C ASN A 278 1.41 9.22 1.96
N ALA A 279 2.19 9.88 2.82
CA ALA A 279 2.30 11.33 2.80
C ALA A 279 2.84 11.83 1.45
N MET A 280 3.73 11.05 0.83
CA MET A 280 4.25 11.35 -0.51
C MET A 280 3.17 11.19 -1.58
N THR A 281 2.46 10.06 -1.60
CA THR A 281 1.42 9.81 -2.60
C THR A 281 0.26 10.78 -2.47
N THR A 282 -0.10 11.20 -1.25
CA THR A 282 -1.16 12.21 -1.03
C THR A 282 -0.78 13.55 -1.66
N LYS A 283 0.44 14.02 -1.46
CA LYS A 283 0.93 15.26 -2.09
C LYS A 283 0.99 15.15 -3.61
N LEU A 284 1.41 13.99 -4.13
CA LEU A 284 1.42 13.74 -5.58
C LEU A 284 0.01 13.67 -6.17
N THR A 285 -0.98 13.12 -5.46
CA THR A 285 -2.39 13.16 -5.84
C THR A 285 -2.86 14.61 -5.97
N SER A 286 -2.62 15.44 -4.94
CA SER A 286 -2.99 16.86 -4.98
C SER A 286 -2.28 17.61 -6.12
N ARG A 287 -1.00 17.30 -6.37
CA ARG A 287 -0.26 17.89 -7.50
C ARG A 287 -0.88 17.47 -8.83
N ALA A 288 -1.19 16.19 -9.03
CA ALA A 288 -1.79 15.71 -10.27
C ALA A 288 -3.17 16.35 -10.52
N GLN A 289 -4.00 16.45 -9.48
CA GLN A 289 -5.32 17.12 -9.54
C GLN A 289 -5.22 18.61 -9.85
N SER A 290 -4.09 19.26 -9.53
CA SER A 290 -3.85 20.67 -9.84
C SER A 290 -3.45 20.93 -11.30
N ILE A 291 -3.29 19.89 -12.12
CA ILE A 291 -2.89 19.99 -13.53
C ILE A 291 -4.08 19.65 -14.41
N ASP A 292 -4.64 20.65 -15.10
CA ASP A 292 -5.84 20.50 -15.95
C ASP A 292 -5.70 19.44 -17.05
N ASP A 293 -4.48 19.20 -17.54
CA ASP A 293 -4.18 18.21 -18.57
C ASP A 293 -4.12 16.75 -18.05
N ILE A 294 -4.27 16.52 -16.74
CA ILE A 294 -4.35 15.18 -16.15
C ILE A 294 -5.79 14.85 -15.78
N THR A 295 -6.33 13.81 -16.40
CA THR A 295 -7.56 13.14 -15.95
C THR A 295 -7.16 11.97 -15.04
N LEU A 296 -7.39 12.13 -13.73
CA LEU A 296 -7.09 11.13 -12.70
C LEU A 296 -8.37 10.39 -12.31
N ILE A 297 -8.42 9.07 -12.56
CA ILE A 297 -9.61 8.26 -12.26
C ILE A 297 -9.25 7.02 -11.44
N ASP A 298 -10.09 6.70 -10.47
CA ASP A 298 -10.02 5.47 -9.67
C ASP A 298 -11.06 4.44 -10.13
N ASN A 299 -11.12 3.30 -9.42
CA ASN A 299 -12.03 2.20 -9.71
C ASN A 299 -12.02 1.78 -11.20
N THR A 300 -10.90 1.95 -11.90
CA THR A 300 -10.80 1.75 -13.35
C THR A 300 -9.66 0.79 -13.66
N LYS A 301 -10.01 -0.47 -13.91
CA LYS A 301 -9.05 -1.52 -14.23
C LYS A 301 -8.77 -1.54 -15.73
N ALA A 302 -7.53 -1.29 -16.13
CA ALA A 302 -7.09 -1.61 -17.49
C ALA A 302 -7.19 -3.12 -17.76
N THR A 303 -7.75 -3.50 -18.91
CA THR A 303 -8.03 -4.89 -19.28
C THR A 303 -7.32 -5.35 -20.55
N ALA A 304 -6.98 -4.44 -21.47
CA ALA A 304 -6.21 -4.77 -22.66
C ALA A 304 -5.49 -3.54 -23.26
N LEU A 305 -4.31 -3.78 -23.82
CA LEU A 305 -3.62 -2.84 -24.72
C LEU A 305 -4.17 -3.03 -26.15
N VAL A 306 -4.33 -1.95 -26.88
CA VAL A 306 -4.81 -1.97 -28.27
C VAL A 306 -3.65 -1.58 -29.20
N GLN A 307 -3.38 -2.43 -30.19
CA GLN A 307 -2.35 -2.22 -31.20
C GLN A 307 -2.94 -1.97 -32.59
N ASP A 308 -2.23 -1.23 -33.42
CA ASP A 308 -2.45 -1.18 -34.86
C ASP A 308 -1.87 -2.43 -35.57
N ALA A 309 -1.91 -2.44 -36.91
CA ALA A 309 -1.41 -3.54 -37.73
C ALA A 309 0.11 -3.70 -37.69
N ASP A 310 0.85 -2.64 -37.33
CA ASP A 310 2.30 -2.61 -37.25
C ASP A 310 2.81 -2.90 -35.81
N GLY A 311 1.88 -3.12 -34.88
CA GLY A 311 2.16 -3.44 -33.47
C GLY A 311 2.34 -2.21 -32.57
N GLY A 312 2.07 -1.01 -33.07
CA GLY A 312 2.12 0.22 -32.30
C GLY A 312 0.89 0.40 -31.42
N ILE A 313 1.08 0.92 -30.19
CA ILE A 313 -0.01 1.22 -29.27
C ILE A 313 -0.89 2.35 -29.81
N ILE A 314 -2.20 2.13 -29.83
CA ILE A 314 -3.22 3.11 -30.26
C ILE A 314 -4.33 3.32 -29.23
N GLY A 315 -4.31 2.58 -28.12
CA GLY A 315 -5.35 2.71 -27.11
C GLY A 315 -5.25 1.70 -25.97
N ILE A 316 -6.15 1.86 -25.02
CA ILE A 316 -6.31 0.97 -23.86
C ILE A 316 -7.79 0.74 -23.57
N LYS A 317 -8.14 -0.49 -23.23
CA LYS A 317 -9.47 -0.85 -22.72
C LYS A 317 -9.44 -0.91 -21.21
N ALA A 318 -10.53 -0.52 -20.57
CA ALA A 318 -10.65 -0.58 -19.13
C ALA A 318 -12.10 -0.87 -18.70
N THR A 319 -12.27 -1.33 -17.46
CA THR A 319 -13.58 -1.59 -16.85
C THR A 319 -13.66 -0.88 -15.51
N ASN A 320 -14.78 -0.20 -15.24
CA ASN A 320 -15.06 0.30 -13.90
C ASN A 320 -15.30 -0.88 -12.94
N THR A 321 -14.52 -1.00 -11.88
CA THR A 321 -14.57 -2.14 -10.95
C THR A 321 -15.80 -2.12 -10.04
N VAL A 322 -16.52 -1.00 -9.99
CA VAL A 322 -17.71 -0.79 -9.15
C VAL A 322 -19.00 -0.92 -9.96
N THR A 323 -19.10 -0.25 -11.12
CA THR A 323 -20.32 -0.28 -11.96
C THR A 323 -20.29 -1.37 -13.04
N GLY A 324 -19.10 -1.82 -13.46
CA GLY A 324 -18.92 -2.72 -14.60
C GLY A 324 -18.95 -2.01 -15.96
N ASP A 325 -18.95 -0.67 -15.98
CA ASP A 325 -18.90 0.09 -17.24
C ASP A 325 -17.59 -0.17 -18.00
N GLU A 326 -17.70 -0.37 -19.31
CA GLU A 326 -16.57 -0.64 -20.19
C GLU A 326 -16.12 0.65 -20.90
N TYR A 327 -14.81 0.86 -20.94
CA TYR A 327 -14.17 2.00 -21.57
C TYR A 327 -13.21 1.56 -22.67
N ALA A 328 -13.13 2.38 -23.72
CA ALA A 328 -12.09 2.32 -24.74
C ALA A 328 -11.51 3.73 -24.89
N PHE A 329 -10.24 3.89 -24.51
CA PHE A 329 -9.52 5.15 -24.60
C PHE A 329 -8.52 5.09 -25.75
N GLU A 330 -8.58 6.06 -26.65
CA GLU A 330 -7.57 6.28 -27.68
C GLU A 330 -6.37 6.98 -27.05
N CYS A 331 -5.16 6.46 -27.31
CA CYS A 331 -3.92 7.11 -26.89
C CYS A 331 -2.75 6.69 -27.78
N LYS A 332 -1.73 7.55 -27.88
CA LYS A 332 -0.55 7.29 -28.71
C LYS A 332 0.54 6.52 -27.97
N ALA A 333 0.59 6.68 -26.64
CA ALA A 333 1.53 5.97 -25.79
C ALA A 333 0.86 5.50 -24.50
N VAL A 334 1.34 4.37 -23.97
CA VAL A 334 0.94 3.83 -22.67
C VAL A 334 2.17 3.65 -21.79
N VAL A 335 2.09 4.12 -20.55
CA VAL A 335 3.05 3.82 -19.48
C VAL A 335 2.41 2.85 -18.49
N LEU A 336 2.95 1.64 -18.40
CA LEU A 336 2.60 0.68 -17.36
C LEU A 336 3.38 1.01 -16.08
N ALA A 337 2.67 1.38 -15.02
CA ALA A 337 3.22 1.72 -13.70
C ALA A 337 2.45 1.00 -12.57
N CYS A 338 1.94 -0.19 -12.87
CA CYS A 338 0.93 -0.89 -12.07
C CYS A 338 1.48 -1.82 -10.98
N GLY A 339 2.74 -1.63 -10.58
CA GLY A 339 3.40 -2.44 -9.55
C GLY A 339 3.66 -3.90 -9.97
N GLY A 340 4.08 -4.69 -8.99
CA GLY A 340 4.42 -6.10 -9.17
C GLY A 340 3.25 -7.09 -9.08
N PHE A 341 3.59 -8.32 -8.69
CA PHE A 341 2.63 -9.43 -8.55
C PHE A 341 2.72 -10.14 -7.19
N GLY A 342 3.34 -9.52 -6.17
CA GLY A 342 3.58 -10.18 -4.88
C GLY A 342 2.33 -10.47 -4.06
N ALA A 343 1.16 -9.91 -4.42
CA ALA A 343 -0.14 -10.27 -3.84
C ALA A 343 -0.88 -11.37 -4.62
N ASN A 344 -0.40 -11.79 -5.79
CA ASN A 344 -1.00 -12.85 -6.61
C ASN A 344 -0.35 -14.20 -6.31
N VAL A 345 -0.97 -14.98 -5.41
CA VAL A 345 -0.49 -16.31 -5.03
C VAL A 345 -0.27 -17.22 -6.25
N GLU A 346 -1.20 -17.24 -7.20
CA GLU A 346 -1.11 -18.11 -8.38
C GLU A 346 0.07 -17.72 -9.28
N MET A 347 0.24 -16.42 -9.54
CA MET A 347 1.36 -15.93 -10.36
C MET A 347 2.70 -16.15 -9.67
N ARG A 348 2.77 -15.95 -8.34
CA ARG A 348 3.97 -16.27 -7.55
C ARG A 348 4.32 -17.75 -7.63
N GLU A 349 3.37 -18.67 -7.39
CA GLU A 349 3.61 -20.12 -7.44
C GLU A 349 4.04 -20.58 -8.83
N LYS A 350 3.47 -19.99 -9.88
CA LYS A 350 3.86 -20.27 -11.26
C LYS A 350 5.29 -19.80 -11.56
N ALA A 351 5.66 -18.62 -11.06
CA ALA A 351 6.99 -18.05 -11.29
C ALA A 351 8.07 -18.73 -10.44
N ASN A 352 7.76 -19.02 -9.18
CA ASN A 352 8.62 -19.72 -8.24
C ASN A 352 7.77 -20.48 -7.18
N PRO A 353 7.73 -21.82 -7.23
CA PRO A 353 6.92 -22.65 -6.32
C PRO A 353 7.24 -22.49 -4.82
N GLU A 354 8.37 -21.89 -4.45
CA GLU A 354 8.70 -21.56 -3.06
C GLU A 354 7.77 -20.50 -2.47
N PHE A 355 7.20 -19.60 -3.30
CA PHE A 355 6.43 -18.44 -2.85
C PHE A 355 4.91 -18.63 -2.97
N GLY A 356 4.43 -19.71 -2.36
CA GLY A 356 3.00 -20.06 -2.36
C GLY A 356 2.16 -19.42 -1.27
N LYS A 357 0.97 -19.99 -1.06
CA LYS A 357 -0.01 -19.53 -0.06
C LYS A 357 0.49 -19.50 1.39
N GLN A 358 1.62 -20.14 1.70
CA GLN A 358 2.27 -20.08 3.01
C GLN A 358 2.85 -18.70 3.34
N PHE A 359 3.09 -17.86 2.31
CA PHE A 359 3.53 -16.49 2.48
C PHE A 359 2.35 -15.53 2.32
N ASN A 360 2.11 -14.76 3.39
CA ASN A 360 1.41 -13.48 3.29
C ASN A 360 2.21 -12.50 2.41
N SER A 361 1.64 -11.33 2.14
CA SER A 361 2.28 -10.29 1.35
C SER A 361 2.16 -8.92 2.03
N THR A 362 3.23 -8.14 1.99
CA THR A 362 3.21 -6.73 2.39
C THR A 362 2.64 -5.82 1.30
N ASP A 363 2.49 -6.35 0.08
CA ASP A 363 2.12 -5.55 -1.07
C ASP A 363 0.67 -5.07 -0.99
N SER A 364 0.38 -4.01 -1.73
CA SER A 364 -1.02 -3.66 -1.99
C SER A 364 -1.75 -4.86 -2.56
N VAL A 365 -2.99 -5.06 -2.12
CA VAL A 365 -3.90 -6.07 -2.71
C VAL A 365 -4.08 -5.87 -4.22
N GLY A 366 -3.77 -4.68 -4.74
CA GLY A 366 -3.74 -4.38 -6.16
C GLY A 366 -2.55 -4.96 -6.94
N ALA A 367 -1.46 -5.41 -6.29
CA ALA A 367 -0.26 -5.95 -6.94
C ALA A 367 -0.50 -7.37 -7.47
N GLN A 368 -1.30 -7.47 -8.54
CA GLN A 368 -1.81 -8.73 -9.10
C GLN A 368 -1.12 -9.16 -10.39
N GLY A 369 -0.17 -8.37 -10.92
CA GLY A 369 0.47 -8.63 -12.22
C GLY A 369 -0.42 -8.37 -13.45
N ASP A 370 -1.43 -7.50 -13.33
CA ASP A 370 -2.35 -7.19 -14.45
C ASP A 370 -1.60 -6.60 -15.66
N GLY A 371 -0.67 -5.66 -15.45
CA GLY A 371 0.13 -5.09 -16.53
C GLY A 371 1.07 -6.11 -17.19
N LEU A 372 1.65 -7.02 -16.41
CA LEU A 372 2.45 -8.14 -16.94
C LEU A 372 1.61 -9.03 -17.85
N THR A 373 0.38 -9.34 -17.42
CA THR A 373 -0.56 -10.14 -18.19
C THR A 373 -0.96 -9.45 -19.50
N MET A 374 -1.33 -8.17 -19.43
CA MET A 374 -1.72 -7.41 -20.63
C MET A 374 -0.56 -7.27 -21.64
N ALA A 375 0.63 -6.91 -21.17
CA ALA A 375 1.77 -6.68 -22.05
C ALA A 375 2.33 -7.99 -22.64
N SER A 376 2.42 -9.07 -21.85
CA SER A 376 2.85 -10.37 -22.38
C SER A 376 1.89 -10.94 -23.42
N ALA A 377 0.59 -10.65 -23.33
CA ALA A 377 -0.40 -11.05 -24.32
C ALA A 377 -0.17 -10.42 -25.71
N ILE A 378 0.56 -9.30 -25.79
CA ILE A 378 0.94 -8.63 -27.04
C ILE A 378 2.43 -8.82 -27.40
N GLY A 379 3.10 -9.78 -26.76
CA GLY A 379 4.48 -10.17 -27.10
C GLY A 379 5.58 -9.46 -26.32
N ALA A 380 5.26 -8.72 -25.25
CA ALA A 380 6.28 -8.19 -24.34
C ALA A 380 7.01 -9.31 -23.60
N GLU A 381 8.32 -9.16 -23.43
CA GLU A 381 9.15 -10.10 -22.70
C GLU A 381 8.98 -9.91 -21.19
N LEU A 382 8.79 -11.03 -20.48
CA LEU A 382 8.90 -11.10 -19.02
C LEU A 382 10.24 -11.69 -18.65
N VAL A 383 10.95 -11.06 -17.72
CA VAL A 383 12.32 -11.41 -17.31
C VAL A 383 12.41 -11.52 -15.80
N ASP A 384 13.25 -12.45 -15.33
CA ASP A 384 13.56 -12.67 -13.91
C ASP A 384 12.33 -12.89 -12.99
N MET A 385 11.22 -13.39 -13.55
CA MET A 385 9.96 -13.59 -12.82
C MET A 385 10.11 -14.47 -11.57
N GLU A 386 11.06 -15.39 -11.57
CA GLU A 386 11.36 -16.27 -10.43
C GLU A 386 11.99 -15.56 -9.23
N LEU A 387 12.48 -14.33 -9.42
CA LEU A 387 13.14 -13.52 -8.40
C LEU A 387 12.08 -12.76 -7.58
N ILE A 388 11.69 -13.36 -6.45
CA ILE A 388 10.72 -12.81 -5.49
C ILE A 388 11.43 -12.60 -4.15
N GLN A 389 11.32 -11.40 -3.58
CA GLN A 389 11.90 -11.05 -2.29
C GLN A 389 10.85 -11.11 -1.19
N THR A 390 11.27 -11.56 -0.02
CA THR A 390 10.54 -11.41 1.25
C THR A 390 11.12 -10.28 2.08
N TYR A 391 10.25 -9.61 2.84
CA TYR A 391 10.69 -8.75 3.94
C TYR A 391 10.78 -9.61 5.20
N PRO A 392 11.87 -9.52 5.99
CA PRO A 392 12.11 -10.47 7.08
C PRO A 392 11.19 -10.26 8.30
N ILE A 393 10.83 -9.01 8.59
CA ILE A 393 10.17 -8.63 9.84
C ILE A 393 8.75 -8.13 9.53
N CYS A 394 7.79 -9.06 9.57
CA CYS A 394 6.39 -8.77 9.29
C CYS A 394 5.48 -9.38 10.36
N ASP A 395 4.27 -8.84 10.44
CA ASP A 395 3.19 -9.34 11.29
C ASP A 395 2.94 -10.82 10.97
N VAL A 396 3.00 -11.64 12.01
CA VAL A 396 2.91 -13.10 11.93
C VAL A 396 1.60 -13.58 11.29
N ASN A 397 0.50 -12.84 11.46
CA ASN A 397 -0.82 -13.24 10.99
C ASN A 397 -1.19 -12.56 9.67
N THR A 398 -0.83 -11.29 9.49
CA THR A 398 -1.28 -10.48 8.33
C THR A 398 -0.21 -10.32 7.26
N GLY A 399 1.06 -10.44 7.61
CA GLY A 399 2.21 -10.14 6.74
C GLY A 399 2.45 -8.65 6.51
N ALA A 400 1.78 -7.75 7.25
CA ALA A 400 2.07 -6.32 7.22
C ALA A 400 3.49 -6.04 7.70
N LEU A 401 4.12 -4.98 7.17
CA LEU A 401 5.38 -4.46 7.72
C LEU A 401 5.17 -4.07 9.19
N LEU A 402 6.17 -4.34 10.01
CA LEU A 402 6.21 -3.91 11.41
C LEU A 402 7.22 -2.77 11.52
N TYR A 403 6.77 -1.55 11.83
CA TYR A 403 7.64 -0.39 11.94
C TYR A 403 8.31 -0.29 13.31
N LEU A 404 7.83 -1.06 14.31
CA LEU A 404 8.60 -1.26 15.53
C LEU A 404 10.00 -1.89 15.25
N ASP A 405 10.17 -2.58 14.12
CA ASP A 405 11.47 -3.09 13.63
C ASP A 405 12.47 -1.98 13.29
N ASP A 406 12.08 -0.70 13.25
CA ASP A 406 13.07 0.38 13.14
C ASP A 406 14.06 0.33 14.31
N MET A 407 13.72 -0.30 15.45
CA MET A 407 14.68 -0.71 16.49
C MET A 407 15.90 -1.44 15.93
N ARG A 408 15.70 -2.34 14.95
CA ARG A 408 16.78 -3.09 14.30
C ARG A 408 17.65 -2.19 13.44
N LEU A 409 17.02 -1.28 12.69
CA LEU A 409 17.72 -0.35 11.79
C LEU A 409 18.47 0.76 12.55
N ASP A 410 17.98 1.14 13.73
CA ASP A 410 18.64 2.06 14.67
C ASP A 410 19.65 1.37 15.59
N GLU A 411 19.90 0.07 15.39
CA GLU A 411 20.93 -0.71 16.11
C GLU A 411 20.58 -0.90 17.61
N ARG A 412 19.28 -0.97 17.94
CA ARG A 412 18.72 -0.97 19.30
C ARG A 412 17.99 -2.25 19.72
N THR A 413 18.14 -3.33 18.96
CA THR A 413 17.49 -4.61 19.25
C THR A 413 18.46 -5.78 19.09
N VAL A 414 18.09 -6.92 19.69
CA VAL A 414 18.73 -8.22 19.45
C VAL A 414 17.69 -9.21 18.93
N MET A 415 17.99 -9.90 17.83
CA MET A 415 17.09 -10.93 17.27
C MET A 415 17.40 -12.31 17.83
N PHE A 416 16.38 -13.08 18.17
CA PHE A 416 16.53 -14.41 18.74
C PHE A 416 15.38 -15.35 18.36
N ASN A 417 15.60 -16.64 18.51
CA ASN A 417 14.62 -17.68 18.17
C ASN A 417 13.80 -18.13 19.39
N LYS A 418 12.87 -19.07 19.18
CA LYS A 418 12.00 -19.61 20.24
C LYS A 418 12.78 -20.21 21.42
N GLU A 419 13.98 -20.74 21.16
CA GLU A 419 14.87 -21.33 22.14
C GLU A 419 15.71 -20.29 22.90
N GLY A 420 15.46 -18.99 22.70
CA GLY A 420 16.13 -17.91 23.40
C GLY A 420 17.53 -17.60 22.87
N LYS A 421 17.88 -17.97 21.63
CA LYS A 421 19.24 -17.84 21.07
C LYS A 421 19.27 -16.95 19.82
N ARG A 422 20.34 -16.15 19.68
CA ARG A 422 20.67 -15.48 18.42
C ARG A 422 20.99 -16.50 17.32
N PHE A 423 20.71 -16.15 16.07
CA PHE A 423 20.84 -17.08 14.94
C PHE A 423 21.27 -16.44 13.62
N VAL A 424 21.35 -15.11 13.54
CA VAL A 424 21.75 -14.33 12.35
C VAL A 424 22.22 -12.94 12.76
N GLU A 425 23.04 -12.29 11.94
CA GLU A 425 23.36 -10.87 12.11
C GLU A 425 22.18 -9.99 11.66
N GLU A 426 21.76 -9.08 12.54
CA GLU A 426 20.48 -8.39 12.48
C GLU A 426 20.41 -7.30 11.39
N LEU A 427 21.56 -6.83 10.89
CA LEU A 427 21.67 -5.86 9.78
C LEU A 427 21.90 -6.54 8.41
N GLY A 428 21.71 -7.86 8.36
CA GLY A 428 21.95 -8.69 7.20
C GLY A 428 21.08 -8.34 5.99
N ARG A 429 21.42 -8.94 4.84
CA ARG A 429 20.58 -8.86 3.64
C ARG A 429 19.21 -9.50 3.91
N ARG A 430 18.15 -8.96 3.31
CA ARG A 430 16.76 -9.41 3.54
C ARG A 430 16.58 -10.91 3.32
N ASP A 431 17.12 -11.46 2.24
CA ASP A 431 17.05 -12.89 1.96
C ASP A 431 17.81 -13.74 3.00
N VAL A 432 18.96 -13.27 3.50
CA VAL A 432 19.73 -13.94 4.56
C VAL A 432 18.90 -14.00 5.84
N LEU A 433 18.33 -12.86 6.25
CA LEU A 433 17.43 -12.79 7.41
C LEU A 433 16.22 -13.70 7.23
N SER A 434 15.48 -13.57 6.12
CA SER A 434 14.29 -14.38 5.86
C SER A 434 14.59 -15.87 5.84
N LYS A 435 15.64 -16.31 5.13
CA LYS A 435 16.05 -17.73 5.09
C LYS A 435 16.50 -18.24 6.44
N ALA A 436 17.08 -17.38 7.29
CA ALA A 436 17.45 -17.75 8.65
C ALA A 436 16.21 -17.90 9.54
N ILE A 437 15.24 -16.98 9.45
CA ILE A 437 13.99 -17.02 10.22
C ILE A 437 13.13 -18.23 9.84
N LEU A 438 13.02 -18.54 8.54
CA LEU A 438 12.26 -19.71 8.06
C LEU A 438 12.83 -21.06 8.51
N LYS A 439 14.07 -21.10 9.01
CA LYS A 439 14.67 -22.31 9.59
C LYS A 439 14.41 -22.46 11.10
N GLN A 440 13.86 -21.45 11.75
CA GLN A 440 13.60 -21.47 13.19
C GLN A 440 12.29 -22.21 13.51
N THR A 441 12.13 -22.61 14.77
CA THR A 441 10.88 -23.19 15.28
C THR A 441 9.67 -22.30 14.97
N ASP A 442 8.58 -22.90 14.50
CA ASP A 442 7.35 -22.24 14.03
C ASP A 442 7.55 -21.31 12.80
N GLU A 443 8.73 -21.33 12.17
CA GLU A 443 9.14 -20.38 11.12
C GLU A 443 8.99 -18.91 11.59
N ARG A 444 9.25 -18.68 12.87
CA ARG A 444 9.09 -17.39 13.56
C ARG A 444 10.36 -17.05 14.32
N ALA A 445 10.58 -15.77 14.51
CA ALA A 445 11.62 -15.25 15.39
C ALA A 445 11.09 -14.07 16.20
N TYR A 446 11.94 -13.59 17.10
CA TYR A 446 11.63 -12.59 18.08
C TYR A 446 12.74 -11.55 18.11
N GLU A 447 12.41 -10.35 18.54
CA GLU A 447 13.41 -9.32 18.83
C GLU A 447 13.11 -8.71 20.20
N ILE A 448 14.17 -8.20 20.83
CA ILE A 448 14.10 -7.61 22.16
C ILE A 448 14.85 -6.28 22.21
N TRP A 449 14.20 -5.28 22.79
CA TRP A 449 14.78 -4.01 23.18
C TRP A 449 14.34 -3.65 24.60
N ASP A 450 14.97 -2.62 25.16
CA ASP A 450 14.72 -2.16 26.53
C ASP A 450 14.14 -0.73 26.56
N GLN A 451 13.83 -0.22 27.74
CA GLN A 451 13.19 1.09 27.87
C GLN A 451 14.11 2.23 27.44
N ALA A 452 15.43 2.10 27.62
CA ALA A 452 16.38 3.11 27.17
C ALA A 452 16.36 3.25 25.64
N ALA A 453 16.32 2.12 24.92
CA ALA A 453 16.13 2.10 23.47
C ALA A 453 14.82 2.75 23.04
N ALA A 454 13.70 2.37 23.67
CA ALA A 454 12.38 2.93 23.36
C ALA A 454 12.33 4.46 23.59
N ASP A 455 12.93 4.94 24.68
CA ASP A 455 12.96 6.36 25.03
C ASP A 455 13.84 7.19 24.09
N GLU A 456 14.95 6.63 23.61
CA GLU A 456 15.89 7.35 22.74
C GLU A 456 15.36 7.51 21.32
N THR A 457 14.85 6.42 20.77
CA THR A 457 14.36 6.33 19.38
C THR A 457 12.94 6.84 19.20
N LYS A 458 12.14 6.82 20.28
CA LYS A 458 10.70 7.14 20.26
C LYS A 458 9.86 6.21 19.39
N VAL A 459 10.38 5.06 18.93
CA VAL A 459 9.65 4.17 18.01
C VAL A 459 8.28 3.75 18.56
N VAL A 460 8.21 3.46 19.87
CA VAL A 460 6.96 3.01 20.52
C VAL A 460 5.95 4.15 20.58
N ASP A 461 6.41 5.39 20.74
CA ASP A 461 5.53 6.57 20.75
C ASP A 461 5.06 6.92 19.33
N ILE A 462 5.97 6.82 18.34
CA ILE A 462 5.69 7.09 16.92
C ILE A 462 4.71 6.05 16.36
N HIS A 463 4.86 4.78 16.75
CA HIS A 463 4.06 3.64 16.30
C HIS A 463 3.21 3.05 17.42
N ALA A 464 2.64 3.92 18.27
CA ALA A 464 1.86 3.51 19.43
C ALA A 464 0.64 2.66 19.05
N ASP A 465 0.02 2.93 17.92
CA ASP A 465 -1.10 2.16 17.38
C ASP A 465 -0.69 0.73 16.98
N GLU A 466 0.46 0.58 16.33
CA GLU A 466 1.03 -0.72 15.98
C GLU A 466 1.36 -1.50 17.27
N PHE A 467 2.02 -0.85 18.23
CA PHE A 467 2.35 -1.44 19.52
C PHE A 467 1.11 -1.92 20.28
N GLU A 468 0.10 -1.06 20.45
CA GLU A 468 -1.17 -1.41 21.11
C GLU A 468 -1.89 -2.56 20.39
N ASN A 469 -1.90 -2.56 19.04
CA ASN A 469 -2.49 -3.62 18.24
C ASN A 469 -1.80 -4.97 18.49
N LEU A 470 -0.46 -5.00 18.44
CA LEU A 470 0.32 -6.22 18.62
C LEU A 470 0.20 -6.75 20.05
N VAL A 471 0.22 -5.88 21.07
CA VAL A 471 -0.01 -6.26 22.47
C VAL A 471 -1.38 -6.89 22.65
N SER A 472 -2.44 -6.30 22.08
CA SER A 472 -3.80 -6.85 22.17
C SER A 472 -3.95 -8.25 21.55
N ARG A 473 -3.02 -8.62 20.66
CA ARG A 473 -2.98 -9.90 19.93
C ARG A 473 -1.91 -10.87 20.46
N ASN A 474 -1.23 -10.54 21.56
CA ASN A 474 -0.09 -11.29 22.09
C ASN A 474 1.03 -11.51 21.06
N LEU A 475 1.31 -10.49 20.24
CA LEU A 475 2.41 -10.46 19.27
C LEU A 475 3.53 -9.48 19.67
N CYS A 476 3.28 -8.62 20.67
CA CYS A 476 4.29 -7.80 21.33
C CYS A 476 4.02 -7.80 22.84
N THR A 477 5.06 -7.67 23.66
CA THR A 477 4.94 -7.53 25.12
C THR A 477 5.73 -6.31 25.61
N LYS A 478 5.36 -5.80 26.78
CA LYS A 478 6.14 -4.88 27.60
C LYS A 478 6.02 -5.34 29.04
N ALA A 479 7.15 -5.66 29.68
CA ALA A 479 7.15 -6.14 31.06
C ALA A 479 8.40 -5.74 31.84
N ASP A 480 8.30 -5.68 33.17
CA ASP A 480 9.41 -5.27 34.04
C ASP A 480 10.49 -6.37 34.17
N THR A 481 10.15 -7.61 33.82
CA THR A 481 11.02 -8.78 33.91
C THR A 481 11.05 -9.58 32.61
N LEU A 482 12.15 -10.31 32.37
CA LEU A 482 12.26 -11.17 31.19
C LEU A 482 11.28 -12.34 31.25
N GLU A 483 10.98 -12.84 32.45
CA GLU A 483 10.00 -13.90 32.68
C GLU A 483 8.62 -13.51 32.16
N GLU A 484 8.13 -12.33 32.57
CA GLU A 484 6.84 -11.79 32.13
C GLU A 484 6.85 -11.44 30.63
N ALA A 485 7.95 -10.90 30.11
CA ALA A 485 8.06 -10.59 28.68
C ALA A 485 8.02 -11.84 27.79
N CYS A 486 8.59 -12.95 28.26
CA CYS A 486 8.69 -14.23 27.54
C CYS A 486 7.43 -15.10 27.62
N GLU A 487 6.64 -14.98 28.70
CA GLU A 487 5.49 -15.86 28.99
C GLU A 487 4.51 -15.97 27.81
N PRO A 488 4.03 -14.87 27.17
CA PRO A 488 3.03 -14.95 26.10
C PRO A 488 3.50 -15.71 24.87
N PHE A 489 4.82 -15.78 24.68
CA PHE A 489 5.45 -16.45 23.57
C PHE A 489 5.92 -17.87 23.92
N GLY A 490 5.85 -18.30 25.19
CA GLY A 490 6.38 -19.59 25.62
C GLY A 490 7.88 -19.74 25.40
N ILE A 491 8.64 -18.65 25.58
CA ILE A 491 10.10 -18.61 25.48
C ILE A 491 10.68 -18.92 26.87
N ASP A 492 11.78 -19.69 26.92
CA ASP A 492 12.51 -19.91 28.17
C ASP A 492 13.30 -18.64 28.55
N ALA A 493 12.78 -17.88 29.52
CA ALA A 493 13.41 -16.65 30.00
C ALA A 493 14.85 -16.88 30.52
N SER A 494 15.15 -18.05 31.09
CA SER A 494 16.52 -18.38 31.53
C SER A 494 17.47 -18.61 30.37
N ALA A 495 16.96 -19.08 29.22
CA ALA A 495 17.76 -19.21 28.00
C ALA A 495 18.01 -17.83 27.38
N LEU A 496 16.98 -16.99 27.28
CA LEU A 496 17.12 -15.63 26.76
C LEU A 496 18.03 -14.76 27.63
N ALA A 497 17.93 -14.85 28.96
CA ALA A 497 18.80 -14.11 29.89
C ALA A 497 20.29 -14.39 29.65
N LYS A 498 20.67 -15.63 29.32
CA LYS A 498 22.06 -15.98 28.96
C LYS A 498 22.50 -15.33 27.65
N THR A 499 21.61 -15.26 26.67
CA THR A 499 21.86 -14.57 25.40
C THR A 499 22.06 -13.08 25.62
N ILE A 500 21.26 -12.45 26.49
CA ILE A 500 21.41 -11.03 26.84
C ILE A 500 22.70 -10.78 27.63
N GLU A 501 23.05 -11.63 28.58
CA GLU A 501 24.32 -11.55 29.32
C GLU A 501 25.52 -11.64 28.36
N GLN A 502 25.47 -12.59 27.41
CA GLN A 502 26.50 -12.75 26.39
C GLN A 502 26.59 -11.52 25.47
N TRP A 503 25.45 -11.03 24.98
CA TRP A 503 25.38 -9.81 24.17
C TRP A 503 25.94 -8.59 24.89
N ASN A 504 25.53 -8.35 26.14
CA ASN A 504 26.04 -7.23 26.93
C ASN A 504 27.56 -7.35 27.17
N GLY A 505 28.07 -8.59 27.28
CA GLY A 505 29.51 -8.85 27.30
C GLY A 505 30.21 -8.52 25.96
N TYR A 506 29.55 -8.73 24.83
CA TYR A 506 30.05 -8.33 23.50
C TYR A 506 30.07 -6.81 23.33
N VAL A 507 29.07 -6.11 23.87
CA VAL A 507 29.04 -4.64 23.95
C VAL A 507 30.26 -4.14 24.72
N ASP A 508 30.54 -4.71 25.89
CA ASP A 508 31.72 -4.35 26.70
C ASP A 508 33.04 -4.66 26.00
N ALA A 509 33.10 -5.75 25.22
CA ALA A 509 34.28 -6.15 24.45
C ALA A 509 34.46 -5.35 23.15
N GLY A 510 33.41 -4.69 22.65
CA GLY A 510 33.40 -3.97 21.38
C GLY A 510 33.41 -4.88 20.14
N SER A 511 33.11 -6.17 20.28
CA SER A 511 33.00 -7.10 19.15
C SER A 511 32.00 -8.23 19.40
N ASP A 512 31.22 -8.60 18.39
CA ASP A 512 30.36 -9.79 18.37
C ASP A 512 31.06 -10.94 17.62
N PRO A 513 31.69 -11.91 18.32
CA PRO A 513 32.37 -13.03 17.68
C PRO A 513 31.43 -14.07 17.06
N ASP A 514 30.14 -14.06 17.39
CA ASP A 514 29.21 -15.08 16.90
C ASP A 514 28.71 -14.75 15.49
N PHE A 515 28.41 -13.47 15.23
CA PHE A 515 27.81 -13.03 13.96
C PHE A 515 28.50 -11.82 13.31
N ALA A 516 29.55 -11.28 13.92
CA ALA A 516 30.29 -10.12 13.42
C ALA A 516 29.39 -8.90 13.17
N TYR A 517 28.54 -8.57 14.14
CA TYR A 517 27.65 -7.40 14.11
C TYR A 517 28.38 -6.12 13.66
N ARG A 518 27.82 -5.43 12.67
CA ARG A 518 28.50 -4.31 11.98
C ARG A 518 28.12 -2.92 12.49
N GLY A 519 27.02 -2.81 13.24
CA GLY A 519 26.53 -1.55 13.79
C GLY A 519 27.13 -1.20 15.16
N ALA A 520 26.67 -0.11 15.75
CA ALA A 520 26.91 0.17 17.15
C ALA A 520 26.16 -0.83 18.02
N MET A 521 26.83 -1.35 19.06
CA MET A 521 26.21 -2.30 19.98
C MET A 521 25.79 -1.59 21.25
N HIS A 522 24.55 -1.83 21.68
CA HIS A 522 23.95 -1.26 22.88
C HIS A 522 23.55 -2.36 23.85
N LYS A 523 23.72 -2.13 25.15
CA LYS A 523 23.26 -3.08 26.16
C LYS A 523 21.74 -3.14 26.20
N ILE A 524 21.25 -4.31 26.60
CA ILE A 524 19.85 -4.54 26.98
C ILE A 524 19.87 -4.79 28.49
N ASP A 525 19.64 -3.75 29.29
CA ASP A 525 19.75 -3.83 30.75
C ASP A 525 18.80 -2.87 31.52
N THR A 526 17.97 -2.10 30.82
CA THR A 526 17.07 -1.11 31.41
C THR A 526 15.60 -1.51 31.24
N PRO A 527 14.98 -2.23 32.18
CA PRO A 527 13.56 -2.59 32.10
C PRO A 527 12.66 -1.34 32.11
N PRO A 528 11.42 -1.40 31.57
CA PRO A 528 10.77 -2.57 30.97
C PRO A 528 11.44 -3.13 29.70
N TYR A 529 11.30 -4.44 29.49
CA TYR A 529 11.70 -5.14 28.27
C TYR A 529 10.51 -5.30 27.34
N TYR A 530 10.81 -5.21 26.04
CA TYR A 530 9.84 -5.38 24.97
C TYR A 530 10.25 -6.57 24.13
N ILE A 531 9.31 -7.49 23.85
CA ILE A 531 9.55 -8.60 22.92
C ILE A 531 8.47 -8.57 21.84
N MET A 532 8.89 -8.56 20.58
CA MET A 532 8.00 -8.62 19.42
C MET A 532 8.24 -9.89 18.61
N ALA A 533 7.16 -10.56 18.21
CA ALA A 533 7.20 -11.74 17.36
C ALA A 533 6.96 -11.38 15.88
N TYR A 534 7.74 -11.96 14.97
CA TYR A 534 7.64 -11.69 13.54
C TYR A 534 7.90 -12.92 12.66
N LYS A 535 7.50 -12.81 11.39
CA LYS A 535 7.74 -13.80 10.34
C LYS A 535 7.94 -13.11 8.99
N PRO A 536 8.73 -13.67 8.05
CA PRO A 536 8.84 -13.11 6.72
C PRO A 536 7.55 -13.17 5.90
N ALA A 537 7.30 -12.14 5.11
CA ALA A 537 6.23 -12.08 4.11
C ALA A 537 6.80 -11.69 2.73
N VAL A 538 6.12 -12.06 1.64
CA VAL A 538 6.49 -11.60 0.28
C VAL A 538 6.35 -10.08 0.20
N HIS A 539 7.27 -9.43 -0.49
CA HIS A 539 7.42 -7.97 -0.41
C HIS A 539 7.77 -7.26 -1.70
N TYR A 540 8.42 -7.93 -2.64
CA TYR A 540 8.79 -7.32 -3.90
C TYR A 540 9.02 -8.39 -4.94
N THR A 541 8.64 -8.10 -6.17
CA THR A 541 8.89 -8.94 -7.33
C THR A 541 9.92 -8.26 -8.23
N MET A 542 11.15 -8.79 -8.26
CA MET A 542 12.26 -8.16 -8.98
C MET A 542 12.19 -8.38 -10.49
N GLY A 543 11.52 -9.45 -10.91
CA GLY A 543 11.17 -9.70 -12.29
C GLY A 543 9.95 -8.91 -12.75
N GLY A 544 9.79 -8.81 -14.06
CA GLY A 544 8.72 -8.04 -14.68
C GLY A 544 8.94 -7.88 -16.18
N LEU A 545 8.42 -6.79 -16.75
CA LEU A 545 8.64 -6.44 -18.15
C LEU A 545 10.10 -6.07 -18.38
N HIS A 546 10.69 -6.66 -19.42
CA HIS A 546 12.01 -6.25 -19.87
C HIS A 546 11.93 -4.85 -20.49
N ILE A 547 12.74 -3.91 -20.00
CA ILE A 547 12.82 -2.55 -20.52
C ILE A 547 14.25 -2.20 -20.89
N ASN A 548 14.41 -1.22 -21.78
CA ASN A 548 15.71 -0.59 -22.01
C ASN A 548 15.90 0.69 -21.13
N PRO A 549 17.06 1.36 -21.18
CA PRO A 549 17.31 2.60 -20.45
C PRO A 549 16.34 3.77 -20.72
N ASN A 550 15.58 3.71 -21.83
CA ASN A 550 14.54 4.70 -22.16
C ASN A 550 13.17 4.33 -21.60
N ALA A 551 13.09 3.29 -20.76
CA ALA A 551 11.85 2.73 -20.23
C ALA A 551 10.91 2.13 -21.30
N GLU A 552 11.39 1.87 -22.51
CA GLU A 552 10.62 1.22 -23.57
C GLU A 552 10.52 -0.28 -23.28
N VAL A 553 9.31 -0.83 -23.35
CA VAL A 553 9.07 -2.26 -23.14
C VAL A 553 9.58 -3.04 -24.34
N LEU A 554 10.36 -4.08 -24.08
CA LEU A 554 10.96 -4.92 -25.10
C LEU A 554 10.11 -6.16 -25.36
N SER A 555 10.04 -6.57 -26.63
CA SER A 555 9.54 -7.88 -27.03
C SER A 555 10.61 -8.96 -26.80
N ALA A 556 10.22 -10.24 -26.95
CA ALA A 556 11.16 -11.38 -26.87
C ALA A 556 12.32 -11.33 -27.87
N ASP A 557 12.22 -10.52 -28.93
CA ASP A 557 13.30 -10.28 -29.90
C ASP A 557 14.20 -9.07 -29.50
N ASN A 558 14.08 -8.57 -28.27
CA ASN A 558 14.75 -7.37 -27.75
C ASN A 558 14.49 -6.10 -28.58
N LYS A 559 13.28 -5.98 -29.15
CA LYS A 559 12.85 -4.77 -29.88
C LYS A 559 11.83 -3.99 -29.05
N PRO A 560 11.93 -2.65 -28.98
CA PRO A 560 10.89 -1.82 -28.38
C PRO A 560 9.52 -2.07 -29.04
N ILE A 561 8.49 -2.23 -28.21
CA ILE A 561 7.10 -2.20 -28.65
C ILE A 561 6.69 -0.74 -28.80
N PRO A 562 6.36 -0.26 -30.03
CA PRO A 562 6.16 1.17 -30.27
C PRO A 562 5.03 1.75 -29.42
N GLY A 563 5.34 2.81 -28.66
CA GLY A 563 4.38 3.48 -27.78
C GLY A 563 4.13 2.78 -26.44
N LEU A 564 4.85 1.70 -26.10
CA LEU A 564 4.71 1.03 -24.80
C LEU A 564 5.94 1.25 -23.91
N PHE A 565 5.68 1.81 -22.73
CA PHE A 565 6.69 2.10 -21.71
C PHE A 565 6.32 1.44 -20.38
N ALA A 566 7.29 1.22 -19.51
CA ALA A 566 7.05 0.69 -18.16
C ALA A 566 8.01 1.30 -17.12
N ALA A 567 7.50 1.52 -15.91
CA ALA A 567 8.27 2.11 -14.81
C ALA A 567 7.90 1.53 -13.44
N GLY A 568 8.89 1.47 -12.56
CA GLY A 568 8.76 0.88 -11.22
C GLY A 568 8.72 -0.65 -11.24
N GLU A 569 8.11 -1.26 -10.23
CA GLU A 569 8.18 -2.71 -10.00
C GLU A 569 7.63 -3.57 -11.14
N VAL A 570 6.72 -3.05 -11.97
CA VAL A 570 6.25 -3.79 -13.15
C VAL A 570 7.36 -4.03 -14.19
N ALA A 571 8.43 -3.22 -14.17
CA ALA A 571 9.60 -3.40 -15.01
C ALA A 571 10.69 -4.19 -14.26
N GLY A 572 11.17 -5.26 -14.87
CA GLY A 572 12.12 -6.20 -14.28
C GLY A 572 13.59 -5.87 -14.60
N HIS A 573 14.45 -6.86 -14.36
CA HIS A 573 15.88 -6.87 -14.71
C HIS A 573 16.77 -5.79 -14.06
N LYS A 574 16.25 -5.00 -13.12
CA LYS A 574 17.02 -3.91 -12.45
C LYS A 574 17.71 -4.37 -11.18
N MET A 575 16.99 -5.07 -10.32
CA MET A 575 17.36 -5.25 -8.90
C MET A 575 18.14 -6.54 -8.62
N GLY A 576 18.23 -7.44 -9.62
CA GLY A 576 18.83 -8.76 -9.45
C GLY A 576 18.08 -9.65 -8.45
N THR A 577 18.80 -10.56 -7.81
CA THR A 577 18.24 -11.58 -6.90
C THR A 577 17.73 -11.03 -5.58
N ASN A 578 18.17 -9.83 -5.19
CA ASN A 578 17.78 -9.20 -3.95
C ASN A 578 17.87 -7.68 -4.06
N ARG A 579 16.71 -7.02 -4.07
CA ARG A 579 16.61 -5.56 -4.00
C ARG A 579 17.12 -5.04 -2.66
N LEU A 580 17.97 -4.01 -2.68
CA LEU A 580 18.37 -3.29 -1.46
C LEU A 580 17.22 -2.42 -0.92
N GLY A 581 17.17 -2.21 0.39
CA GLY A 581 16.21 -1.28 1.01
C GLY A 581 16.30 0.11 0.35
N SER A 582 15.21 0.88 0.32
CA SER A 582 15.13 2.24 -0.28
C SER A 582 15.42 2.40 -1.79
N THR A 583 15.95 1.39 -2.48
CA THR A 583 16.24 1.47 -3.94
C THR A 583 15.01 1.34 -4.82
N SER A 584 13.90 0.78 -4.33
CA SER A 584 12.62 0.80 -5.05
C SER A 584 12.10 2.23 -5.23
N MET A 585 12.24 3.08 -4.21
CA MET A 585 11.84 4.49 -4.32
C MET A 585 12.74 5.23 -5.33
N ALA A 586 14.05 4.93 -5.32
CA ALA A 586 14.97 5.43 -6.34
C ALA A 586 14.52 5.05 -7.77
N ASP A 587 14.15 3.79 -7.98
CA ASP A 587 13.65 3.27 -9.26
C ASP A 587 12.34 3.95 -9.69
N ILE A 588 11.29 3.91 -8.87
CA ILE A 588 9.95 4.37 -9.29
C ILE A 588 9.97 5.84 -9.71
N TYR A 589 10.72 6.69 -9.01
CA TYR A 589 10.77 8.11 -9.31
C TYR A 589 11.74 8.43 -10.46
N THR A 590 12.83 7.67 -10.62
CA THR A 590 13.74 7.85 -11.75
C THR A 590 13.11 7.37 -13.05
N PHE A 591 12.71 6.09 -13.10
CA PHE A 591 12.11 5.51 -14.29
C PHE A 591 10.70 6.06 -14.56
N GLY A 592 9.95 6.47 -13.53
CA GLY A 592 8.67 7.17 -13.73
C GLY A 592 8.84 8.45 -14.54
N ARG A 593 9.85 9.28 -14.21
CA ARG A 593 10.15 10.50 -14.98
C ARG A 593 10.58 10.18 -16.40
N ILE A 594 11.45 9.20 -16.57
CA ILE A 594 11.96 8.78 -17.89
C ILE A 594 10.80 8.29 -18.77
N ALA A 595 9.98 7.36 -18.26
CA ALA A 595 8.85 6.81 -18.99
C ALA A 595 7.83 7.88 -19.37
N GLY A 596 7.46 8.77 -18.44
CA GLY A 596 6.53 9.88 -18.73
C GLY A 596 7.08 10.84 -19.79
N ASN A 597 8.35 11.22 -19.67
CA ASN A 597 9.01 12.12 -20.62
C ASN A 597 9.11 11.51 -22.02
N ASN A 598 9.47 10.23 -22.12
CA ASN A 598 9.66 9.56 -23.41
C ASN A 598 8.32 9.19 -24.06
N ALA A 599 7.30 8.82 -23.27
CA ALA A 599 5.95 8.63 -23.78
C ALA A 599 5.36 9.94 -24.33
N ALA A 600 5.62 11.06 -23.67
CA ALA A 600 5.22 12.37 -24.17
C ALA A 600 5.93 12.74 -25.48
N ASP A 601 7.23 12.49 -25.59
CA ASP A 601 7.98 12.74 -26.82
C ASP A 601 7.49 11.86 -27.97
N TYR A 602 7.18 10.58 -27.70
CA TYR A 602 6.59 9.67 -28.69
C TYR A 602 5.21 10.14 -29.17
N ALA A 603 4.41 10.73 -28.27
CA ALA A 603 3.07 11.22 -28.59
C ALA A 603 3.06 12.60 -29.30
N GLY A 604 4.21 13.28 -29.39
CA GLY A 604 4.37 14.59 -30.05
C GLY A 604 4.75 14.48 -31.51
#